data_AF-A0A816HK38-F1
#
_entry.id   AF-A0A816HK38-F1
#
_cell.length_a   1.000
_cell.length_b   1.000
_cell.length_c   1.000
_cell.angle_alpha   90.00
_cell.angle_beta   90.00
_cell.angle_gamma   90.00
#
_symmetry.space_group_name_H-M   'P 1'
#
loop_
_entity.id
_entity.type
_entity.pdbx_description
1 polymer ?
#
loop_
_entity_poly.entity_id
_entity_poly.type
_entity_poly.pdbx_seq_one_letter_code
_entity_poly.pdbx_strand_id
1 'polypeptide(L)'
;MVIAAFILMIISYIRVGGLQSIKDLYPYSVADTTLYNSTLCGMPPEDYFSVIRPLNSDNGPPWVGIFGMTILSIWYWCSDQVIVQRALAAKNLTHARAGCVVASYLKFLPLFLMIIPGMVARILFQDKIGCSSPQTCKEICGNEASCTDIAYPLIVIELMPNGLRGLMLACMIAALMTSLTSIFNSSST
;
A
#
# COMPACT_ATOMS: atom_id res chain seq x y z
N MET A 1 -2.93 -11.56 10.35
CA MET A 1 -2.48 -10.61 9.30
C MET A 1 -1.27 -9.77 9.73
N VAL A 2 -1.35 -9.02 10.84
CA VAL A 2 -0.26 -8.12 11.28
C VAL A 2 1.08 -8.85 11.47
N ILE A 3 1.10 -9.97 12.19
CA ILE A 3 2.32 -10.78 12.41
C ILE A 3 2.92 -11.25 11.08
N ALA A 4 2.10 -11.75 10.16
CA ALA A 4 2.56 -12.18 8.84
C ALA A 4 3.13 -11.00 8.03
N ALA A 5 2.53 -9.81 8.12
CA ALA A 5 3.06 -8.60 7.49
C ALA A 5 4.41 -8.18 8.09
N PHE A 6 4.62 -8.32 9.40
CA PHE A 6 5.93 -8.10 10.03
C PHE A 6 6.98 -9.10 9.53
N ILE A 7 6.62 -10.39 9.44
CA ILE A 7 7.50 -11.42 8.91
C ILE A 7 7.87 -11.10 7.45
N LEU A 8 6.88 -10.75 6.63
CA LEU A 8 7.09 -10.35 5.24
C LEU A 8 8.02 -9.12 5.14
N MET A 9 7.82 -8.11 5.99
CA MET A 9 8.69 -6.94 6.05
C MET A 9 10.14 -7.34 6.33
N ILE A 10 10.38 -8.18 7.33
CA ILE A 10 11.72 -8.66 7.68
C ILE A 10 12.36 -9.44 6.52
N ILE A 11 11.62 -10.37 5.91
CA ILE A 11 12.11 -11.15 4.75
C ILE A 11 12.44 -10.22 3.58
N SER A 12 11.59 -9.22 3.32
CA SER A 12 11.81 -8.21 2.26
C SER A 12 13.09 -7.41 2.50
N TYR A 13 13.35 -7.00 3.75
CA TYR A 13 14.58 -6.31 4.14
C TYR A 13 15.82 -7.17 3.93
N ILE A 14 15.78 -8.43 4.35
CA ILE A 14 16.89 -9.37 4.20
C ILE A 14 17.19 -9.58 2.71
N ARG A 15 16.15 -9.62 1.85
CA ARG A 15 16.33 -9.89 0.43
C ARG A 15 16.99 -8.74 -0.34
N VAL A 16 16.71 -7.49 0.05
CA VAL A 16 17.27 -6.28 -0.60
C VAL A 16 18.57 -5.81 0.06
N GLY A 17 18.89 -6.26 1.27
CA GLY A 17 20.11 -5.87 1.98
C GLY A 17 19.96 -4.64 2.88
N GLY A 18 18.74 -4.29 3.26
CA GLY A 18 18.45 -3.19 4.19
C GLY A 18 17.85 -1.93 3.54
N LEU A 19 17.61 -0.91 4.36
CA LEU A 19 16.94 0.33 3.93
C LEU A 19 17.82 1.18 3.00
N GLN A 20 19.14 1.14 3.18
CA GLN A 20 20.07 1.89 2.35
C GLN A 20 20.04 1.37 0.90
N SER A 21 20.09 0.05 0.74
CA SER A 21 19.98 -0.60 -0.56
C SER A 21 18.65 -0.31 -1.26
N ILE A 22 17.54 -0.14 -0.51
CA ILE A 22 16.27 0.29 -1.11
C ILE A 22 16.41 1.69 -1.72
N LYS A 23 17.05 2.64 -1.04
CA LYS A 23 17.27 3.98 -1.59
C LYS A 23 18.15 3.94 -2.83
N ASP A 24 19.20 3.13 -2.81
CA ASP A 24 20.17 3.11 -3.91
C ASP A 24 19.62 2.37 -5.15
N LEU A 25 18.78 1.33 -4.95
CA LEU A 25 18.27 0.48 -6.04
C LEU A 25 16.92 0.93 -6.62
N TYR A 26 16.08 1.62 -5.84
CA TYR A 26 14.75 2.01 -6.29
C TYR A 26 14.74 2.94 -7.53
N PRO A 27 15.66 3.92 -7.69
CA PRO A 27 15.71 4.76 -8.90
C PRO A 27 15.92 3.96 -10.19
N TYR A 28 16.60 2.82 -10.09
CA TYR A 28 16.92 1.95 -11.23
C TYR A 28 15.86 0.85 -11.44
N SER A 29 14.77 0.86 -10.66
CA SER A 29 13.70 -0.14 -10.75
C SER A 29 12.72 0.13 -11.90
N VAL A 30 13.23 0.02 -13.13
CA VAL A 30 12.51 0.26 -14.39
C VAL A 30 12.37 -1.06 -15.16
N ALA A 31 11.22 -1.31 -15.77
CA ALA A 31 11.02 -2.49 -16.62
C ALA A 31 11.92 -2.42 -17.87
N ASP A 32 12.45 -3.57 -18.30
CA ASP A 32 13.38 -3.65 -19.45
C ASP A 32 12.76 -3.08 -20.73
N THR A 33 11.45 -3.28 -20.92
CA THR A 33 10.70 -2.77 -22.08
C THR A 33 10.74 -1.23 -22.20
N THR A 34 10.82 -0.52 -21.08
CA THR A 34 10.94 0.94 -21.01
C THR A 34 12.29 1.43 -21.54
N LEU A 35 13.35 0.67 -21.28
CA LEU A 35 14.72 1.03 -21.67
C LEU A 35 14.90 1.01 -23.19
N TYR A 36 14.14 0.14 -23.89
CA TYR A 36 14.23 -0.01 -25.34
C TYR A 36 13.24 0.87 -26.12
N ASN A 37 12.11 1.28 -25.52
CA ASN A 37 11.02 1.95 -26.24
C ASN A 37 10.94 3.48 -26.03
N SER A 38 11.91 4.08 -25.35
CA SER A 38 12.03 5.53 -25.10
C SER A 38 10.77 6.20 -24.51
N THR A 39 10.00 5.48 -23.70
CA THR A 39 8.81 6.00 -23.03
C THR A 39 9.15 6.46 -21.61
N LEU A 40 8.70 7.66 -21.22
CA LEU A 40 8.76 8.14 -19.82
C LEU A 40 7.82 7.37 -18.87
N CYS A 41 6.97 6.50 -19.43
CA CYS A 41 6.01 5.69 -18.68
C CYS A 41 6.73 4.60 -17.87
N GLY A 42 6.36 4.42 -16.60
CA GLY A 42 6.92 3.38 -15.74
C GLY A 42 8.22 3.76 -15.02
N MET A 43 8.73 5.00 -15.18
CA MET A 43 9.88 5.48 -14.41
C MET A 43 9.49 5.81 -12.96
N PRO A 44 10.31 5.47 -11.96
CA PRO A 44 10.11 5.93 -10.60
C PRO A 44 10.32 7.47 -10.51
N PRO A 45 9.50 8.19 -9.73
CA PRO A 45 9.66 9.63 -9.56
C PRO A 45 10.97 9.96 -8.83
N GLU A 46 11.62 11.07 -9.15
CA GLU A 46 12.88 11.50 -8.50
C GLU A 46 12.71 11.68 -6.97
N ASP A 47 11.53 12.14 -6.55
CA ASP A 47 11.16 12.39 -5.15
C ASP A 47 10.57 11.14 -4.43
N TYR A 48 10.95 9.93 -4.85
CA TYR A 48 10.35 8.67 -4.35
C TYR A 48 10.46 8.46 -2.83
N PHE A 49 11.48 9.02 -2.16
CA PHE A 49 11.66 8.88 -0.71
C PHE A 49 11.07 10.04 0.11
N SER A 50 10.54 11.07 -0.55
CA SER A 50 9.89 12.19 0.12
C SER A 50 8.39 11.92 0.29
N VAL A 51 7.92 11.95 1.55
CA VAL A 51 6.48 11.82 1.85
C VAL A 51 5.74 13.12 1.55
N ILE A 52 6.41 14.26 1.79
CA ILE A 52 5.88 15.60 1.55
C ILE A 52 6.65 16.19 0.38
N ARG A 53 5.94 16.49 -0.71
CA ARG A 53 6.54 16.94 -1.98
C ARG A 53 6.57 18.47 -2.09
N PRO A 54 7.58 19.05 -2.75
CA PRO A 54 7.62 20.47 -3.02
C PRO A 54 6.52 20.88 -4.01
N LEU A 55 6.21 22.18 -4.06
CA LEU A 55 5.20 22.76 -4.96
C LEU A 55 5.49 22.53 -6.45
N ASN A 56 6.75 22.34 -6.79
CA ASN A 56 7.23 22.23 -8.18
C ASN A 56 7.33 20.77 -8.66
N SER A 57 6.86 19.80 -7.88
CA SER A 57 6.87 18.39 -8.28
C SER A 57 5.66 18.09 -9.17
N ASP A 58 5.89 17.68 -10.42
CA ASP A 58 4.84 17.25 -11.36
C ASP A 58 4.15 15.95 -10.94
N ASN A 59 4.78 15.20 -10.03
CA ASN A 59 4.28 13.91 -9.58
C ASN A 59 3.57 14.06 -8.22
N GLY A 60 2.25 13.96 -8.19
CA GLY A 60 1.45 13.88 -6.95
C GLY A 60 1.19 15.22 -6.24
N PRO A 61 0.36 15.22 -5.18
CA PRO A 61 -0.02 16.45 -4.48
C PRO A 61 1.17 17.05 -3.71
N PRO A 62 1.42 18.37 -3.82
CA PRO A 62 2.47 19.05 -3.06
C PRO A 62 2.11 19.13 -1.57
N TRP A 63 3.02 19.68 -0.75
CA TRP A 63 2.80 19.85 0.69
C TRP A 63 1.50 20.60 1.04
N VAL A 64 1.04 21.51 0.17
CA VAL A 64 -0.24 22.22 0.34
C VAL A 64 -1.43 21.25 0.31
N GLY A 65 -1.30 20.11 -0.37
CA GLY A 65 -2.26 19.01 -0.36
C GLY A 65 -2.56 18.44 1.03
N ILE A 66 -1.68 18.68 2.03
CA ILE A 66 -1.93 18.28 3.43
C ILE A 66 -3.21 18.94 3.97
N PHE A 67 -3.51 20.18 3.58
CA PHE A 67 -4.75 20.85 4.00
C PHE A 67 -5.98 20.15 3.44
N GLY A 68 -5.97 19.78 2.15
CA GLY A 68 -7.05 18.99 1.54
C GLY A 68 -7.18 17.59 2.14
N MET A 69 -6.06 16.92 2.38
CA MET A 69 -6.00 15.61 3.04
C MET A 69 -6.57 15.64 4.46
N THR A 70 -6.43 16.76 5.17
CA THR A 70 -7.01 16.93 6.52
C THR A 70 -8.53 16.95 6.46
N ILE A 71 -9.12 17.67 5.50
CA ILE A 71 -10.58 17.70 5.30
C ILE A 71 -11.09 16.30 4.92
N LEU A 72 -10.43 15.62 3.98
CA LEU A 72 -10.76 14.24 3.60
C LEU A 72 -10.63 13.28 4.77
N SER A 73 -9.63 13.46 5.63
CA SER A 73 -9.45 12.64 6.83
C SER A 73 -10.59 12.84 7.82
N ILE A 74 -11.04 14.08 8.04
CA ILE A 74 -12.19 14.37 8.90
C ILE A 74 -13.44 13.69 8.34
N TRP A 75 -13.70 13.83 7.04
CA TRP A 75 -14.82 13.13 6.39
C TRP A 75 -14.74 11.61 6.58
N TYR A 76 -13.58 11.01 6.29
CA TYR A 76 -13.38 9.57 6.42
C TYR A 76 -13.58 9.07 7.86
N TRP A 77 -13.11 9.81 8.86
CA TRP A 77 -13.16 9.33 10.26
C TRP A 77 -14.43 9.72 11.01
N CYS A 78 -15.07 10.82 10.64
CA CYS A 78 -16.21 11.37 11.36
C CYS A 78 -17.53 11.23 10.60
N SER A 79 -17.49 10.96 9.29
CA SER A 79 -18.69 10.87 8.44
C SER A 79 -18.84 9.51 7.74
N ASP A 80 -17.79 8.68 7.68
CA ASP A 80 -17.92 7.31 7.18
C ASP A 80 -18.67 6.44 8.20
N GLN A 81 -19.84 5.97 7.78
CA GLN A 81 -20.76 5.20 8.63
C GLN A 81 -20.15 3.89 9.11
N VAL A 82 -19.27 3.24 8.33
CA VAL A 82 -18.59 2.00 8.76
C VAL A 82 -17.76 2.23 10.02
N ILE A 83 -17.16 3.41 10.15
CA ILE A 83 -16.29 3.78 11.27
C ILE A 83 -17.10 4.32 12.43
N VAL A 84 -18.05 5.21 12.15
CA VAL A 84 -18.91 5.81 13.18
C VAL A 84 -19.67 4.73 13.94
N GLN A 85 -20.20 3.71 13.24
CA GLN A 85 -20.88 2.58 13.87
C GLN A 85 -19.98 1.83 14.87
N ARG A 86 -18.68 1.67 14.60
CA ARG A 86 -17.73 1.03 15.53
C ARG A 86 -17.52 1.84 16.81
N ALA A 87 -17.50 3.17 16.69
CA ALA A 87 -17.39 4.05 17.85
C ALA A 87 -18.68 4.05 18.69
N LEU A 88 -19.85 4.02 18.05
CA LEU A 88 -21.17 3.96 18.70
C LEU A 88 -21.44 2.61 19.38
N ALA A 89 -20.89 1.52 18.84
CA ALA A 89 -20.98 0.19 19.44
C ALA A 89 -20.08 0.01 20.69
N ALA A 90 -19.29 1.00 21.07
CA ALA A 90 -18.44 0.93 22.24
C ALA A 90 -19.27 0.95 23.54
N LYS A 91 -18.82 0.19 24.55
CA LYS A 91 -19.53 0.06 25.83
C LYS A 91 -19.77 1.40 26.55
N ASN A 92 -18.78 2.28 26.52
CA ASN A 92 -18.77 3.57 27.21
C ASN A 92 -17.94 4.60 26.42
N LEU A 93 -18.17 5.89 26.64
CA LEU A 93 -17.40 6.97 26.00
C LEU A 93 -15.88 6.86 26.23
N THR A 94 -15.46 6.44 27.43
CA THR A 94 -14.03 6.22 27.74
C THR A 94 -13.42 5.12 26.86
N HIS A 95 -14.17 4.05 26.58
CA HIS A 95 -13.70 2.97 25.70
C HIS A 95 -13.65 3.42 24.25
N ALA A 96 -14.63 4.20 23.78
CA ALA A 96 -14.62 4.79 22.45
C ALA A 96 -13.39 5.69 22.25
N ARG A 97 -13.11 6.60 23.21
CA ARG A 97 -11.94 7.49 23.16
C ARG A 97 -10.63 6.72 23.20
N ALA A 98 -10.49 5.74 24.11
CA ALA A 98 -9.30 4.90 24.18
C ALA A 98 -9.09 4.10 22.87
N GLY A 99 -10.16 3.58 22.28
CA GLY A 99 -10.13 2.89 20.99
C GLY A 99 -9.62 3.79 19.86
N CYS A 100 -10.09 5.04 19.79
CA CYS A 100 -9.61 6.02 18.81
C CYS A 100 -8.12 6.32 18.98
N VAL A 101 -7.62 6.45 20.22
CA VAL A 101 -6.19 6.68 20.49
C VAL A 101 -5.35 5.47 20.09
N VAL A 102 -5.77 4.25 20.42
CA VAL A 102 -5.05 3.04 19.99
C VAL A 102 -5.06 2.92 18.45
N ALA A 103 -6.18 3.21 17.81
CA ALA A 103 -6.30 3.18 16.35
C ALA A 103 -5.36 4.19 15.67
N SER A 104 -5.19 5.40 16.24
CA SER A 104 -4.27 6.40 15.68
C SER A 104 -2.81 5.94 15.78
N TYR A 105 -2.40 5.32 16.89
CA TYR A 105 -1.05 4.74 17.00
C TYR A 105 -0.83 3.58 16.02
N LEU A 106 -1.82 2.70 15.84
CA LEU A 106 -1.71 1.58 14.90
C LEU A 106 -1.63 2.03 13.43
N LYS A 107 -2.15 3.22 13.10
CA LYS A 107 -2.08 3.79 11.73
C LYS A 107 -0.68 4.19 11.28
N PHE A 108 0.32 4.24 12.17
CA PHE A 108 1.71 4.41 11.75
C PHE A 108 2.32 3.11 11.21
N LEU A 109 1.75 1.94 11.53
CA LEU A 109 2.30 0.65 11.11
C LEU A 109 2.26 0.39 9.58
N PRO A 110 1.18 0.73 8.83
CA PRO A 110 1.13 0.51 7.39
C PRO A 110 2.29 1.13 6.61
N LEU A 111 2.88 2.23 7.09
CA LEU A 111 4.09 2.81 6.49
C LEU A 111 5.23 1.79 6.42
N PHE A 112 5.44 1.02 7.49
CA PHE A 112 6.50 0.01 7.54
C PHE A 112 6.05 -1.33 6.96
N LEU A 113 4.81 -1.72 7.21
CA LEU A 113 4.30 -3.05 6.87
C LEU A 113 3.82 -3.19 5.42
N MET A 114 3.46 -2.09 4.76
CA MET A 114 2.91 -2.12 3.40
C MET A 114 3.77 -1.32 2.41
N ILE A 115 4.15 -0.08 2.74
CA ILE A 115 4.87 0.78 1.80
C ILE A 115 6.27 0.23 1.54
N ILE A 116 7.02 -0.14 2.58
CA ILE A 116 8.39 -0.65 2.42
C ILE A 116 8.43 -1.96 1.63
N PRO A 117 7.63 -3.01 1.97
CA PRO A 117 7.53 -4.21 1.13
C PRO A 117 7.06 -3.91 -0.30
N GLY A 118 6.17 -2.93 -0.49
CA GLY A 118 5.76 -2.49 -1.83
C GLY A 118 6.90 -1.88 -2.65
N MET A 119 7.76 -1.07 -2.03
CA MET A 119 8.97 -0.55 -2.69
C MET A 119 9.95 -1.67 -3.04
N VAL A 120 10.15 -2.62 -2.11
CA VAL A 120 10.98 -3.80 -2.34
C VAL A 120 10.43 -4.64 -3.49
N ALA A 121 9.11 -4.83 -3.57
CA ALA A 121 8.49 -5.59 -4.64
C ALA A 121 8.83 -4.99 -6.01
N ARG A 122 8.77 -3.66 -6.17
CA ARG A 122 9.17 -2.99 -7.42
C ARG A 122 10.63 -3.23 -7.79
N ILE A 123 11.54 -3.26 -6.79
CA ILE A 123 12.97 -3.55 -7.02
C ILE A 123 13.17 -5.00 -7.49
N LEU A 124 12.44 -5.96 -6.91
CA LEU A 124 12.61 -7.39 -7.19
C LEU A 124 11.87 -7.86 -8.46
N PHE A 125 10.76 -7.22 -8.82
CA PHE A 125 9.87 -7.63 -9.90
C PHE A 125 9.56 -6.47 -10.85
N GLN A 126 10.61 -5.87 -11.38
CA GLN A 126 10.57 -4.67 -12.23
C GLN A 126 9.66 -4.84 -13.45
N ASP A 127 9.79 -5.96 -14.16
CA ASP A 127 9.02 -6.23 -15.39
C ASP A 127 7.55 -6.55 -15.16
N LYS A 128 7.14 -6.89 -13.92
CA LYS A 128 5.74 -7.19 -13.58
C LYS A 128 5.04 -5.98 -12.97
N ILE A 129 5.75 -5.13 -12.23
CA ILE A 129 5.17 -4.00 -11.48
C ILE A 129 5.39 -2.68 -12.21
N GLY A 130 6.58 -2.48 -12.80
CA GLY A 130 6.97 -1.25 -13.47
C GLY A 130 6.63 -1.20 -14.96
N CYS A 131 5.90 -2.19 -15.48
CA CYS A 131 5.52 -2.34 -16.89
C CYS A 131 5.28 -1.00 -17.61
N SER A 132 5.91 -0.81 -18.77
CA SER A 132 5.80 0.43 -19.56
C SER A 132 4.97 0.29 -20.84
N SER A 133 4.84 -0.93 -21.37
CA SER A 133 3.97 -1.23 -22.53
C SER A 133 2.52 -1.44 -22.09
N PRO A 134 1.55 -0.61 -22.55
CA PRO A 134 0.15 -0.70 -22.13
C PRO A 134 -0.49 -2.07 -22.39
N GLN A 135 -0.07 -2.74 -23.47
CA GLN A 135 -0.53 -4.07 -23.85
C GLN A 135 -0.09 -5.12 -22.82
N THR A 136 1.19 -5.11 -22.43
CA THR A 136 1.74 -6.03 -21.43
C THR A 136 1.19 -5.73 -20.03
N CYS A 137 1.00 -4.45 -19.67
CA CYS A 137 0.31 -4.07 -18.43
C CYS A 137 -1.10 -4.67 -18.37
N LYS A 138 -1.86 -4.52 -19.47
CA LYS A 138 -3.23 -5.04 -19.55
C LYS A 138 -3.29 -6.57 -19.41
N GLU A 139 -2.35 -7.29 -20.02
CA GLU A 139 -2.28 -8.75 -19.90
C GLU A 139 -1.94 -9.22 -18.48
N ILE A 140 -1.02 -8.52 -17.79
CA ILE A 140 -0.53 -8.93 -16.47
C ILE A 140 -1.49 -8.52 -15.35
N CYS A 141 -2.00 -7.28 -15.38
CA CYS A 141 -2.74 -6.69 -14.26
C CYS A 141 -4.13 -6.15 -14.63
N GLY A 142 -4.56 -6.26 -15.89
CA GLY A 142 -5.87 -5.78 -16.33
C GLY A 142 -6.00 -4.25 -16.37
N ASN A 143 -4.89 -3.52 -16.17
CA ASN A 143 -4.84 -2.07 -16.19
C ASN A 143 -3.74 -1.62 -17.17
N GLU A 144 -4.08 -0.72 -18.10
CA GLU A 144 -3.15 -0.19 -19.10
C GLU A 144 -2.16 0.83 -18.51
N ALA A 145 -2.49 1.44 -17.37
CA ALA A 145 -1.73 2.55 -16.80
C ALA A 145 -0.66 2.14 -15.77
N SER A 146 -0.89 1.11 -14.95
CA SER A 146 0.03 0.69 -13.88
C SER A 146 -0.31 -0.69 -13.31
N CYS A 147 0.72 -1.46 -12.95
CA CYS A 147 0.60 -2.73 -12.23
C CYS A 147 1.05 -2.63 -10.75
N THR A 148 0.98 -1.45 -10.14
CA THR A 148 1.38 -1.26 -8.73
C THR A 148 0.53 -2.03 -7.73
N ASP A 149 -0.74 -2.31 -8.03
CA ASP A 149 -1.68 -2.94 -7.09
C ASP A 149 -1.36 -4.43 -6.84
N ILE A 150 -0.66 -5.08 -7.78
CA ILE A 150 -0.25 -6.48 -7.63
C ILE A 150 1.04 -6.63 -6.82
N ALA A 151 1.73 -5.54 -6.47
CA ALA A 151 3.03 -5.58 -5.81
C ALA A 151 3.00 -6.34 -4.48
N TYR A 152 2.02 -6.06 -3.62
CA TYR A 152 1.91 -6.69 -2.31
C TYR A 152 1.48 -8.17 -2.37
N PRO A 153 0.45 -8.55 -3.16
CA PRO A 153 0.16 -9.97 -3.39
C PRO A 153 1.33 -10.75 -4.00
N LEU A 154 2.07 -10.14 -4.94
CA LEU A 154 3.19 -10.78 -5.62
C LEU A 154 4.33 -11.11 -4.65
N ILE A 155 4.74 -10.16 -3.80
CA ILE A 155 5.81 -10.40 -2.83
C ILE A 155 5.39 -11.43 -1.77
N VAL A 156 4.10 -11.49 -1.42
CA VAL A 156 3.56 -12.54 -0.54
C VAL A 156 3.68 -13.92 -1.17
N ILE A 157 3.40 -14.03 -2.47
CA ILE A 157 3.45 -15.28 -3.22
C ILE A 157 4.89 -15.78 -3.41
N GLU A 158 5.81 -14.87 -3.69
CA GLU A 158 7.18 -15.20 -4.09
C GLU A 158 8.15 -15.30 -2.90
N LEU A 159 7.98 -14.50 -1.84
CA LEU A 159 8.95 -14.45 -0.72
C LEU A 159 8.52 -15.26 0.50
N MET A 160 7.23 -15.54 0.70
CA MET A 160 6.80 -16.22 1.93
C MET A 160 6.99 -17.73 1.85
N PRO A 161 7.40 -18.38 2.96
CA PRO A 161 7.57 -19.82 2.99
C PRO A 161 6.24 -20.55 2.85
N ASN A 162 6.33 -21.81 2.41
CA ASN A 162 5.20 -22.72 2.33
C ASN A 162 4.47 -22.80 3.67
N GLY A 163 3.13 -22.88 3.63
CA GLY A 163 2.28 -22.77 4.82
C GLY A 163 1.94 -21.32 5.18
N LEU A 164 2.94 -20.47 5.49
CA LEU A 164 2.68 -19.06 5.85
C LEU A 164 2.08 -18.28 4.67
N ARG A 165 2.53 -18.56 3.45
CA ARG A 165 1.93 -18.03 2.21
C ARG A 165 0.43 -18.30 2.15
N GLY A 166 0.02 -19.56 2.35
CA GLY A 166 -1.39 -19.95 2.34
C GLY A 166 -2.20 -19.26 3.44
N LEU A 167 -1.64 -19.19 4.66
CA LEU A 167 -2.28 -18.50 5.78
C LEU A 167 -2.50 -17.01 5.50
N MET A 168 -1.53 -16.34 4.88
CA MET A 168 -1.65 -14.92 4.57
C MET A 168 -2.64 -14.65 3.44
N LEU A 169 -2.64 -15.46 2.38
CA LEU A 169 -3.65 -15.35 1.32
C LEU A 169 -5.07 -15.56 1.87
N ALA A 170 -5.25 -16.56 2.74
CA ALA A 170 -6.52 -16.78 3.43
C ALA A 170 -6.92 -15.58 4.30
N CYS A 171 -5.98 -15.01 5.06
CA CYS A 171 -6.24 -13.80 5.86
C CYS A 171 -6.65 -12.60 4.99
N MET A 172 -6.02 -12.43 3.82
CA MET A 172 -6.35 -11.33 2.90
C MET A 172 -7.78 -11.47 2.37
N ILE A 173 -8.17 -12.67 1.93
CA ILE A 173 -9.54 -12.94 1.46
C ILE A 173 -10.54 -12.73 2.61
N ALA A 174 -10.24 -13.22 3.81
CA ALA A 174 -11.09 -13.03 4.99
C ALA A 174 -11.25 -11.54 5.35
N ALA A 175 -10.17 -10.75 5.25
CA ALA A 175 -10.20 -9.31 5.47
C ALA A 175 -11.07 -8.59 4.43
N LEU A 176 -10.97 -8.98 3.15
CA LEU A 176 -11.81 -8.44 2.07
C LEU A 176 -13.30 -8.74 2.31
N MET A 177 -13.63 -9.98 2.68
CA MET A 177 -15.01 -10.37 3.00
C MET A 177 -15.54 -9.57 4.20
N THR A 178 -14.74 -9.40 5.26
CA THR A 178 -15.12 -8.60 6.44
C THR A 178 -15.39 -7.14 6.08
N SER A 179 -14.57 -6.55 5.21
CA SER A 179 -14.77 -5.17 4.73
C SER A 179 -16.04 -5.05 3.90
N LEU A 180 -16.29 -5.98 2.96
CA LEU A 180 -17.51 -6.00 2.15
C LEU A 180 -18.76 -6.13 3.00
N THR A 181 -18.78 -7.05 3.97
CA THR A 181 -19.89 -7.19 4.92
C THR A 181 -20.10 -5.92 5.73
N SER A 182 -19.02 -5.26 6.19
CA SER A 182 -19.13 -4.01 6.93
C SER A 182 -19.74 -2.88 6.09
N ILE A 183 -19.35 -2.77 4.81
CA ILE A 183 -19.89 -1.79 3.87
C ILE A 183 -21.37 -2.06 3.64
N PHE A 184 -21.76 -3.29 3.28
CA PHE A 184 -23.16 -3.62 3.04
C PHE A 184 -24.03 -3.40 4.28
N ASN A 185 -23.53 -3.74 5.47
CA ASN A 185 -24.24 -3.46 6.71
C ASN A 185 -24.42 -1.94 6.92
N SER A 186 -23.37 -1.15 6.72
CA SER A 186 -23.43 0.31 6.86
C SER A 186 -24.34 0.99 5.84
N SER A 187 -24.43 0.45 4.61
CA SER A 187 -25.34 0.97 3.58
C SER A 187 -26.79 0.58 3.81
N SER A 188 -27.04 -0.51 4.53
CA SER A 188 -28.39 -0.99 4.85
C SER A 188 -29.00 -0.32 6.09
N THR A 189 -28.21 0.35 6.93
CA THR A 189 -28.66 0.98 8.18
C THR A 189 -28.86 2.48 7.98
#